data_AF-A0AAN0KP02-F1
#
_entry.id   AF-A0AAN0KP02-F1
#
_cell.length_a   1.000
_cell.length_b   1.000
_cell.length_c   1.000
_cell.angle_alpha   90.00
_cell.angle_beta   90.00
_cell.angle_gamma   90.00
#
_symmetry.space_group_name_H-M   'P 1'
#
loop_
_entity.id
_entity.type
_entity.pdbx_description
1 polymer ?
#
loop_
_entity_poly.entity_id
_entity_poly.type
_entity_poly.pdbx_seq_one_letter_code
_entity_poly.pdbx_strand_id
1 'polypeptide(L)' 'MTDTEATRKNAKHLLYLMVNEELLRAGDGLDAESLGNVLERHGVGAAEQQPALDYACEQGWLQKGEDGQLQITETGFALD' A
#
# COMPACT_ATOMS: atom_id res chain seq x y z
N MET A 1 10.52 17.81 -5.74
CA MET A 1 9.93 17.76 -4.38
C MET A 1 8.66 16.96 -4.53
N THR A 2 8.69 15.68 -4.16
CA THR A 2 7.48 14.86 -4.13
C THR A 2 6.54 15.52 -3.14
N ASP A 3 5.37 15.92 -3.62
CA ASP A 3 4.35 16.56 -2.79
C ASP A 3 3.92 15.55 -1.73
N THR A 4 4.39 15.75 -0.50
CA THR A 4 4.20 14.81 0.61
C THR A 4 2.72 14.57 0.90
N GLU A 5 1.85 15.52 0.58
CA GLU A 5 0.40 15.37 0.73
C GLU A 5 -0.19 14.41 -0.32
N ALA A 6 0.22 14.54 -1.58
CA ALA A 6 -0.18 13.62 -2.65
C ALA A 6 0.33 12.20 -2.37
N THR A 7 1.60 12.06 -1.96
CA THR A 7 2.16 10.76 -1.58
C THR A 7 1.40 10.13 -0.42
N ARG A 8 1.08 10.90 0.62
CA ARG A 8 0.28 10.41 1.76
C ARG A 8 -1.12 9.99 1.34
N LYS A 9 -1.77 10.76 0.47
CA LYS A 9 -3.11 10.43 -0.06
C LYS A 9 -3.05 9.11 -0.83
N ASN A 10 -2.05 8.92 -1.69
CA ASN A 10 -1.89 7.70 -2.46
C ASN A 10 -1.54 6.51 -1.57
N ALA A 11 -0.73 6.70 -0.52
CA ALA A 11 -0.44 5.66 0.47
C ALA A 11 -1.69 5.21 1.23
N LYS A 12 -2.56 6.15 1.63
CA LYS A 12 -3.85 5.81 2.25
C LYS A 12 -4.80 5.10 1.28
N HIS A 13 -4.84 5.57 0.03
CA HIS A 13 -5.66 4.93 -1.00
C HIS A 13 -5.19 3.49 -1.27
N LEU A 14 -3.88 3.27 -1.29
CA LEU A 14 -3.28 1.93 -1.39
C LEU A 14 -3.75 1.01 -0.25
N LEU A 15 -3.75 1.48 1.00
CA LEU A 15 -4.26 0.70 2.14
C LEU A 15 -5.75 0.37 1.97
N TYR A 16 -6.56 1.35 1.57
CA TYR A 16 -7.98 1.14 1.29
C TYR A 16 -8.18 0.03 0.25
N LEU A 17 -7.41 0.02 -0.84
CA LEU A 17 -7.52 -1.01 -1.89
C LEU A 17 -7.16 -2.39 -1.36
N MET A 18 -6.08 -2.50 -0.59
CA MET A 18 -5.68 -3.76 0.02
C MET A 18 -6.73 -4.29 1.00
N VAL A 19 -7.35 -3.43 1.81
CA VAL A 19 -8.36 -3.84 2.82
C VAL A 19 -9.74 -4.08 2.22
N ASN A 20 -10.23 -3.21 1.33
CA ASN A 20 -11.62 -3.25 0.86
C ASN A 20 -11.81 -4.00 -0.45
N GLU A 21 -10.84 -3.93 -1.37
CA GLU A 21 -10.95 -4.59 -2.67
C GLU A 21 -10.34 -5.99 -2.62
N GLU A 22 -9.16 -6.12 -2.02
CA GLU A 22 -8.47 -7.42 -1.87
C GLU A 22 -8.81 -8.15 -0.56
N LEU A 23 -9.63 -7.53 0.32
CA LEU A 23 -10.15 -8.11 1.57
C LEU A 23 -9.05 -8.59 2.55
N LEU A 24 -7.88 -7.96 2.50
CA LEU A 24 -6.73 -8.31 3.35
C LEU A 24 -6.93 -7.82 4.78
N ARG A 25 -6.44 -8.62 5.73
CA ARG A 25 -6.35 -8.26 7.15
C ARG A 25 -4.92 -7.89 7.54
N ALA A 26 -4.75 -7.42 8.77
CA ALA A 26 -3.44 -7.30 9.37
C ALA A 26 -2.70 -8.65 9.36
N GLY A 27 -1.45 -8.65 8.90
CA GLY A 27 -0.62 -9.83 8.68
C GLY A 27 -0.74 -10.43 7.28
N ASP A 28 -1.84 -10.18 6.56
CA ASP A 28 -1.97 -10.62 5.17
C ASP A 28 -1.13 -9.74 4.26
N GLY A 29 -0.62 -10.33 3.18
CA GLY A 29 0.21 -9.62 2.22
C GLY A 29 -0.08 -9.98 0.77
N LEU A 30 0.31 -9.06 -0.10
CA LEU A 30 0.27 -9.24 -1.55
C LEU A 30 1.70 -9.18 -2.08
N ASP A 31 1.99 -9.95 -3.12
CA ASP A 31 3.23 -9.77 -3.86
C ASP A 31 3.23 -8.45 -4.65
N ALA A 32 4.43 -7.97 -5.01
CA ALA A 32 4.59 -6.67 -5.64
C ALA A 32 3.91 -6.56 -7.03
N GLU A 33 3.83 -7.67 -7.76
CA GLU A 33 3.19 -7.69 -9.09
C GLU A 33 1.67 -7.57 -8.95
N SER A 34 1.05 -8.39 -8.10
CA SER A 34 -0.37 -8.30 -7.78
C SER A 34 -0.74 -6.90 -7.28
N LEU A 35 0.07 -6.32 -6.39
CA LEU A 35 -0.19 -5.00 -5.84
C LEU A 35 -0.07 -3.91 -6.92
N GLY A 36 0.93 -3.98 -7.79
CA GLY A 36 1.07 -3.07 -8.93
C GLY A 36 -0.14 -3.13 -9.86
N ASN A 37 -0.65 -4.33 -10.14
CA ASN A 37 -1.84 -4.54 -10.97
C ASN A 37 -3.11 -3.95 -10.33
N VAL A 38 -3.31 -4.12 -9.03
CA VAL A 38 -4.42 -3.50 -8.29
C VAL A 38 -4.31 -1.97 -8.37
N LEU A 39 -3.15 -1.42 -8.09
CA LEU A 39 -2.93 0.03 -8.12
C LEU A 39 -3.18 0.64 -9.51
N GLU A 40 -2.68 0.01 -10.57
CA GLU A 40 -2.91 0.46 -11.94
C GLU A 40 -4.39 0.40 -12.33
N ARG A 41 -5.10 -0.69 -11.98
CA ARG A 41 -6.54 -0.83 -12.22
C ARG A 41 -7.36 0.26 -11.54
N HIS A 42 -6.89 0.76 -10.40
CA HIS A 42 -7.55 1.82 -9.62
C HIS A 42 -6.96 3.22 -9.91
N GLY A 43 -6.11 3.36 -10.93
CA GLY A 43 -5.67 4.65 -11.46
C GLY A 43 -4.47 5.27 -10.72
N VAL A 44 -3.77 4.52 -9.87
CA VAL A 44 -2.51 4.96 -9.26
C VAL A 44 -1.38 4.68 -10.26
N GLY A 45 -0.86 5.73 -10.87
CA GLY A 45 0.15 5.60 -11.92
C GLY A 45 1.49 5.09 -11.39
N ALA A 46 2.27 4.40 -12.23
CA ALA A 46 3.55 3.81 -11.82
C ALA A 46 4.53 4.79 -11.13
N ALA A 47 4.51 6.07 -11.53
CA ALA A 47 5.33 7.12 -10.92
C ALA A 47 4.93 7.45 -9.46
N GLU A 48 3.71 7.12 -9.07
CA GLU A 48 3.11 7.42 -7.77
C GLU A 48 3.09 6.20 -6.83
N GLN A 49 3.18 4.99 -7.40
CA GLN A 49 3.14 3.73 -6.64
C GLN A 49 4.34 3.61 -5.70
N GLN A 50 5.57 3.73 -6.20
CA GLN A 50 6.77 3.56 -5.37
C GLN A 50 6.83 4.57 -4.21
N PRO A 51 6.61 5.88 -4.43
CA PRO A 51 6.55 6.84 -3.32
C PRO A 51 5.46 6.52 -2.28
N ALA A 52 4.29 6.03 -2.72
CA ALA A 52 3.21 5.66 -1.82
C ALA A 52 3.56 4.43 -0.96
N LEU A 53 4.21 3.43 -1.56
CA LEU A 53 4.71 2.24 -0.89
C LEU A 53 5.79 2.58 0.14
N ASP A 54 6.77 3.38 -0.27
CA ASP A 54 7.87 3.81 0.60
C ASP A 54 7.31 4.59 1.79
N TYR A 55 6.39 5.52 1.55
CA TYR A 55 5.72 6.27 2.61
C TYR A 55 4.94 5.36 3.56
N ALA A 56 4.15 4.41 3.03
CA ALA A 56 3.40 3.47 3.88
C ALA A 56 4.33 2.58 4.72
N CYS A 57 5.49 2.19 4.21
CA CYS A 57 6.52 1.48 4.97
C CYS A 57 7.16 2.37 6.05
N GLU A 58 7.52 3.61 5.72
CA GLU A 58 8.11 4.57 6.66
C GLU A 58 7.15 4.91 7.82
N GLN A 59 5.85 4.97 7.55
CA GLN A 59 4.83 5.18 8.57
C GLN A 59 4.50 3.91 9.38
N GLY A 60 5.09 2.76 9.04
CA GLY A 60 4.82 1.48 9.68
C GLY A 60 3.42 0.94 9.42
N TRP A 61 2.80 1.30 8.28
CA TRP A 61 1.50 0.79 7.84
C TRP A 61 1.65 -0.51 7.06
N LEU A 62 2.71 -0.60 6.28
CA LEU A 62 3.13 -1.82 5.60
C LEU A 62 4.45 -2.33 6.15
N GLN A 63 4.66 -3.62 6.02
CA GLN A 63 5.93 -4.27 6.30
C GLN A 63 6.25 -5.30 5.22
N LYS A 64 7.54 -5.65 5.08
CA LYS A 64 7.93 -6.77 4.23
C LYS A 64 7.61 -8.08 4.96
N GLY A 65 6.76 -8.88 4.35
CA GLY A 65 6.44 -10.23 4.77
C GLY A 65 7.46 -11.26 4.29
N GLU A 66 7.14 -12.54 4.54
CA GLU A 66 7.89 -13.67 3.98
C GLU A 66 7.80 -13.65 2.44
N ASP A 67 8.82 -14.21 1.79
CA ASP A 67 8.91 -14.33 0.32
C ASP A 67 8.78 -13.01 -0.48
N GLY A 68 9.01 -11.86 0.17
CA GLY A 68 9.01 -10.55 -0.48
C GLY A 68 7.63 -9.92 -0.66
N GLN A 69 6.60 -10.46 -0.01
CA GLN A 69 5.26 -9.85 0.02
C GLN A 69 5.27 -8.53 0.81
N LEU A 70 4.33 -7.64 0.47
CA LEU A 70 4.00 -6.47 1.28
C LEU A 70 2.77 -6.77 2.11
N GLN A 71 2.96 -6.79 3.43
CA GLN A 71 1.91 -7.12 4.40
C GLN A 71 1.35 -5.85 5.03
N ILE A 72 0.03 -5.84 5.25
CA ILE A 72 -0.62 -4.83 6.08
C ILE A 72 -0.27 -5.09 7.54
N THR A 73 0.20 -4.07 8.24
CA THR A 73 0.37 -4.12 9.69
C THR A 73 -0.95 -3.80 10.41
N GLU A 74 -1.02 -4.09 11.71
CA GLU A 74 -2.14 -3.66 12.57
C GLU A 74 -2.38 -2.14 12.50
N THR A 75 -1.30 -1.34 12.44
CA THR A 75 -1.39 0.11 12.31
C THR A 75 -1.97 0.53 10.96
N GLY A 76 -1.56 -0.14 9.88
CA GLY A 76 -2.07 0.10 8.53
C GLY A 76 -3.55 -0.25 8.41
N PHE A 77 -3.95 -1.38 9.00
CA PHE A 77 -5.33 -1.85 8.99
C PHE A 77 -6.26 -0.90 9.77
N ALA A 78 -5.80 -0.31 10.86
CA ALA A 78 -6.62 0.59 11.69
C ALA A 78 -6.87 2.00 11.08
N LEU A 79 -6.32 2.29 9.90
CA LEU A 79 -6.48 3.59 9.21
C LEU A 79 -7.66 3.63 8.23
N ASP A 80 -8.23 2.46 7.94
CA ASP A 80 -9.40 2.27 7.10
C ASP A 80 -10.66 2.04 7.97
#